data_AF-A0A326UD07-F1
#
_entry.id   AF-A0A326UD07-F1
#
_cell.length_a   1.000
_cell.length_b   1.000
_cell.length_c   1.000
_cell.angle_alpha   90.00
_cell.angle_beta   90.00
_cell.angle_gamma   90.00
#
_symmetry.space_group_name_H-M   'P 1'
#
loop_
_entity.id
_entity.type
_entity.pdbx_description
1 polymer ?
#
loop_
_entity_poly.entity_id
_entity_poly.type
_entity_poly.pdbx_seq_one_letter_code
_entity_poly.pdbx_strand_id
1 'polypeptide(L)'
;MIQPQNPLIVQSDRSILLEVDHPQHAAARDALVQFAELEKSPEHIHTYRLSPLSLWNAAAGGMDADRVLEQLQHYSKYPLPANIISEIREYMARYGRLKLIRDEQGLLLTSEDAYLLLEIQRQQRLQPYILGAIDRHTLRVDASRRGHIKQALIQIGFPAEDLAGYTDGSPLPFALRSTTMQDKPFAPRAYQQAAADAFYAGGAPGGGSGVVVLPCGAGKTIVGLTAMALLQRATLILTPNTVAVRQWIQEILDKTDIPPEMIGEYTGEVKEIAPITVTTYQMLTYRRSTEEDSYPHFALLTNYNWGLIIYDEVHLLPAPVFRVTAELQARRRLGLTATLVREDGREADVFSLIGPKKYDVPWRELERQGWIATAECHEIRVNLAEELQLPYAMAETREKYRLAAENPAKHALVHHLVEQHQQDQILIIGQYLEQLKALAQELQAPLLTGRTSNAQREKLYEQFRQGTIKRLVVSKVANFAIDLPDANVAIQVSGTFGSRQEEAQRLGRILRPKGDGGPAYFYTIVTRDTRDQDFSANRQLFLTEQGYRYLIEDAESIIAPPARS
;
A
#
# COMPACT_ATOMS: atom_id res chain seq x y z
N MET A 1 -24.17 30.31 7.30
CA MET A 1 -25.10 29.76 8.32
C MET A 1 -24.57 28.40 8.74
N ILE A 2 -24.68 28.06 10.03
CA ILE A 2 -24.27 26.76 10.57
C ILE A 2 -25.31 25.71 10.13
N GLN A 3 -24.87 24.55 9.66
CA GLN A 3 -25.71 23.43 9.25
C GLN A 3 -25.42 22.22 10.15
N PRO A 4 -26.00 22.15 11.36
CA PRO A 4 -25.67 21.11 12.35
C PRO A 4 -25.93 19.66 11.88
N GLN A 5 -26.76 19.48 10.85
CA GLN A 5 -27.07 18.20 10.21
C GLN A 5 -26.04 17.72 9.18
N ASN A 6 -24.94 18.45 9.00
CA ASN A 6 -23.91 18.12 8.02
C ASN A 6 -22.74 17.35 8.68
N PRO A 7 -22.09 16.43 7.95
CA PRO A 7 -21.09 15.53 8.53
C PRO A 7 -19.66 16.08 8.60
N LEU A 8 -19.34 17.20 7.92
CA LEU A 8 -17.97 17.70 7.81
C LEU A 8 -17.67 18.93 8.67
N ILE A 9 -16.43 19.05 9.12
CA ILE A 9 -15.86 20.29 9.63
C ILE A 9 -14.57 20.57 8.87
N VAL A 10 -14.52 21.69 8.15
CA VAL A 10 -13.32 22.16 7.44
C VAL A 10 -12.57 23.15 8.31
N GLN A 11 -11.32 22.86 8.63
CA GLN A 11 -10.48 23.67 9.51
C GLN A 11 -9.54 24.58 8.70
N SER A 12 -9.08 25.67 9.33
CA SER A 12 -8.21 26.67 8.70
C SER A 12 -6.81 26.15 8.38
N ASP A 13 -6.40 25.03 8.96
CA ASP A 13 -5.11 24.36 8.75
C ASP A 13 -5.15 23.27 7.65
N ARG A 14 -6.22 23.25 6.84
CA ARG A 14 -6.48 22.30 5.74
C ARG A 14 -6.92 20.91 6.18
N SER A 15 -7.10 20.67 7.47
CA SER A 15 -7.71 19.43 7.95
C SER A 15 -9.23 19.46 7.79
N ILE A 16 -9.81 18.30 7.49
CA ILE A 16 -11.25 18.09 7.34
C ILE A 16 -11.64 16.90 8.21
N LEU A 17 -12.57 17.12 9.13
CA LEU A 17 -13.11 16.07 10.00
C LEU A 17 -14.44 15.58 9.44
N LEU A 18 -14.57 14.26 9.26
CA LEU A 18 -15.77 13.59 8.75
C LEU A 18 -16.32 12.63 9.80
N GLU A 19 -17.54 12.88 10.27
CA GLU A 19 -18.26 12.00 11.20
C GLU A 19 -18.62 10.66 10.51
N VAL A 20 -18.26 9.53 11.13
CA VAL A 20 -18.42 8.18 10.58
C VAL A 20 -19.86 7.68 10.68
N ASP A 21 -20.48 7.92 11.83
CA ASP A 21 -21.83 7.43 12.13
C ASP A 21 -22.94 8.28 11.49
N HIS A 22 -22.58 9.28 10.69
CA HIS A 22 -23.54 10.19 10.05
C HIS A 22 -24.20 9.55 8.81
N PRO A 23 -25.51 9.73 8.56
CA PRO A 23 -26.20 9.14 7.40
C PRO A 23 -25.60 9.52 6.04
N GLN A 24 -25.05 10.74 5.93
CA GLN A 24 -24.39 11.23 4.72
C GLN A 24 -22.89 10.89 4.64
N HIS A 25 -22.35 10.09 5.57
CA HIS A 25 -20.92 9.76 5.63
C HIS A 25 -20.37 9.26 4.29
N ALA A 26 -21.03 8.25 3.70
CA ALA A 26 -20.58 7.65 2.44
C ALA A 26 -20.52 8.68 1.30
N ALA A 27 -21.56 9.51 1.16
CA ALA A 27 -21.62 10.52 0.10
C ALA A 27 -20.58 11.64 0.30
N ALA A 28 -20.37 12.09 1.55
CA ALA A 28 -19.36 13.09 1.88
C ALA A 28 -17.93 12.55 1.68
N ARG A 29 -17.70 11.28 2.06
CA ARG A 29 -16.44 10.57 1.80
C ARG A 29 -16.13 10.50 0.31
N ASP A 30 -17.10 10.05 -0.50
CA ASP A 30 -16.91 9.86 -1.94
C ASP A 30 -16.64 11.20 -2.66
N ALA A 31 -17.18 12.30 -2.13
CA ALA A 31 -16.80 13.65 -2.54
C ALA A 31 -15.34 13.97 -2.14
N LEU A 32 -14.99 13.83 -0.85
CA LEU A 32 -13.65 14.18 -0.35
C LEU A 32 -12.51 13.40 -1.03
N VAL A 33 -12.70 12.11 -1.32
CA VAL A 33 -11.65 11.27 -1.93
C VAL A 33 -11.17 11.81 -3.28
N GLN A 34 -11.99 12.64 -3.95
CA GLN A 34 -11.65 13.24 -5.25
C GLN A 34 -10.64 14.39 -5.14
N PHE A 35 -10.58 15.09 -3.99
CA PHE A 35 -9.77 16.30 -3.84
C PHE A 35 -9.06 16.45 -2.48
N ALA A 36 -9.16 15.45 -1.61
CA ALA A 36 -8.51 15.41 -0.29
C ALA A 36 -7.91 14.02 -0.02
N GLU A 37 -6.87 14.00 0.80
CA GLU A 37 -6.16 12.79 1.20
C GLU A 37 -6.64 12.32 2.58
N LEU A 38 -6.92 11.03 2.75
CA LEU A 38 -7.23 10.47 4.06
C LEU A 38 -5.95 10.43 4.89
N GLU A 39 -5.95 11.15 6.02
CA GLU A 39 -4.83 11.20 6.95
C GLU A 39 -5.01 10.16 8.07
N LYS A 40 -6.21 10.05 8.63
CA LYS A 40 -6.54 9.12 9.73
C LYS A 40 -7.98 8.60 9.61
N SER A 41 -8.23 7.34 9.97
CA SER A 41 -9.59 6.77 9.99
C SER A 41 -9.91 6.02 11.30
N PRO A 42 -9.89 6.72 12.46
CA PRO A 42 -10.30 6.15 13.74
C PRO A 42 -11.82 5.99 13.82
N GLU A 43 -12.30 5.49 14.96
CA GLU A 43 -13.61 4.87 15.08
C GLU A 43 -14.81 5.75 14.74
N HIS A 44 -14.76 7.05 15.07
CA HIS A 44 -15.91 7.95 14.97
C HIS A 44 -15.70 9.14 14.03
N ILE A 45 -14.45 9.51 13.77
CA ILE A 45 -14.11 10.68 12.95
C ILE A 45 -12.96 10.33 12.03
N HIS A 46 -13.19 10.40 10.72
CA HIS A 46 -12.10 10.33 9.76
C HIS A 46 -11.51 11.73 9.54
N THR A 47 -10.19 11.83 9.48
CA THR A 47 -9.46 13.08 9.21
C THR A 47 -8.90 13.02 7.79
N TYR A 48 -9.27 14.00 6.98
CA TYR A 48 -8.73 14.24 5.65
C TYR A 48 -7.90 15.52 5.65
N ARG A 49 -7.03 15.67 4.65
CA ARG A 49 -6.21 16.86 4.46
C ARG A 49 -6.25 17.34 3.02
N LEU A 50 -6.42 18.65 2.84
CA LEU A 50 -6.21 19.30 1.55
C LEU A 50 -4.73 19.57 1.35
N SER A 51 -4.18 19.04 0.26
CA SER A 51 -2.82 19.30 -0.20
C SER A 51 -2.86 19.96 -1.58
N PRO A 52 -1.87 20.80 -1.96
CA PRO A 52 -1.78 21.32 -3.32
C PRO A 52 -1.84 20.21 -4.37
N LEU A 53 -1.20 19.07 -4.07
CA LEU A 53 -1.17 17.91 -4.93
C LEU A 53 -2.55 17.26 -5.09
N SER A 54 -3.32 17.09 -4.01
CA SER A 54 -4.68 16.55 -4.06
C SER A 54 -5.62 17.44 -4.88
N LEU A 55 -5.48 18.77 -4.79
CA LEU A 55 -6.25 19.74 -5.56
C LEU A 55 -5.87 19.73 -7.05
N TRP A 56 -4.58 19.65 -7.36
CA TRP A 56 -4.12 19.51 -8.75
C TRP A 56 -4.53 18.17 -9.37
N ASN A 57 -4.58 17.10 -8.58
CA ASN A 57 -5.09 15.81 -9.03
C ASN A 57 -6.60 15.88 -9.31
N ALA A 58 -7.37 16.59 -8.49
CA ALA A 58 -8.79 16.85 -8.75
C ALA A 58 -8.99 17.63 -10.05
N ALA A 59 -8.16 18.68 -10.28
CA ALA A 59 -8.16 19.44 -11.52
C ALA A 59 -7.83 18.58 -12.74
N ALA A 60 -6.82 17.70 -12.63
CA ALA A 60 -6.49 16.72 -13.67
C ALA A 60 -7.62 15.70 -13.92
N GLY A 61 -8.47 15.45 -12.91
CA GLY A 61 -9.69 14.66 -13.02
C GLY A 61 -10.89 15.41 -13.60
N GLY A 62 -10.74 16.68 -13.99
CA GLY A 62 -11.79 17.51 -14.57
C GLY A 62 -12.64 18.28 -13.55
N MET A 63 -12.24 18.30 -12.28
CA MET A 63 -12.95 19.08 -11.25
C MET A 63 -12.39 20.50 -11.17
N ASP A 64 -13.25 21.52 -11.17
CA ASP A 64 -12.83 22.91 -10.96
C ASP A 64 -12.93 23.33 -9.48
N ALA A 65 -12.38 24.52 -9.18
CA ALA A 65 -12.36 25.05 -7.82
C ALA A 65 -13.77 25.29 -7.27
N ASP A 66 -14.71 25.74 -8.10
CA ASP A 66 -16.05 26.04 -7.65
C ASP A 66 -16.82 24.75 -7.30
N ARG A 67 -16.59 23.66 -8.03
CA ARG A 67 -17.14 22.34 -7.70
C ARG A 67 -16.59 21.78 -6.40
N VAL A 68 -15.28 21.91 -6.15
CA VAL A 68 -14.67 21.54 -4.85
C VAL A 68 -15.31 22.33 -3.72
N LEU A 69 -15.40 23.66 -3.88
CA LEU A 69 -15.98 24.55 -2.87
C LEU A 69 -17.46 24.27 -2.63
N GLU A 70 -18.23 23.98 -3.68
CA GLU A 70 -19.64 23.59 -3.60
C GLU A 70 -19.80 22.32 -2.77
N GLN A 71 -18.99 21.28 -3.05
CA GLN A 71 -19.05 20.02 -2.28
C GLN A 71 -18.65 20.22 -0.81
N LEU A 72 -17.56 20.95 -0.55
CA LEU A 72 -17.15 21.27 0.81
C LEU A 72 -18.24 22.05 1.55
N GLN A 73 -18.84 23.05 0.91
CA GLN A 73 -19.89 23.87 1.51
C GLN A 73 -21.18 23.07 1.73
N HIS A 74 -21.53 22.16 0.81
CA HIS A 74 -22.70 21.30 0.90
C HIS A 74 -22.65 20.37 2.12
N TYR A 75 -21.48 19.81 2.42
CA TYR A 75 -21.30 18.85 3.50
C TYR A 75 -20.71 19.45 4.79
N SER A 76 -20.35 20.74 4.82
CA SER A 76 -19.73 21.36 6.00
C SER A 76 -20.77 21.87 7.00
N LYS A 77 -20.56 21.55 8.27
CA LYS A 77 -21.32 22.01 9.44
C LYS A 77 -21.13 23.50 9.69
N TYR A 78 -19.94 24.00 9.44
CA TYR A 78 -19.57 25.41 9.62
C TYR A 78 -19.23 26.08 8.28
N PRO A 79 -19.31 27.42 8.19
CA PRO A 79 -18.81 28.14 7.02
C PRO A 79 -17.34 27.78 6.74
N LEU A 80 -17.00 27.65 5.46
CA LEU A 80 -15.62 27.38 5.06
C LEU A 80 -14.72 28.56 5.48
N PRO A 81 -13.53 28.30 6.07
CA PRO A 81 -12.57 29.36 6.37
C PRO A 81 -12.16 30.13 5.10
N ALA A 82 -12.12 31.46 5.18
CA ALA A 82 -11.82 32.31 4.03
C ALA A 82 -10.43 32.02 3.40
N ASN A 83 -9.44 31.65 4.21
CA ASN A 83 -8.12 31.27 3.71
C ASN A 83 -8.20 30.00 2.85
N ILE A 84 -8.99 29.00 3.25
CA ILE A 84 -9.16 27.75 2.49
C ILE A 84 -9.82 28.02 1.14
N ILE A 85 -10.83 28.89 1.09
CA ILE A 85 -11.49 29.28 -0.17
C ILE A 85 -10.47 29.89 -1.14
N SER A 86 -9.66 30.84 -0.66
CA SER A 86 -8.63 31.50 -1.45
C SER A 86 -7.55 30.51 -1.92
N GLU A 87 -7.07 29.64 -1.02
CA GLU A 87 -6.04 28.65 -1.33
C GLU A 87 -6.51 27.63 -2.38
N ILE A 88 -7.73 27.10 -2.27
CA ILE A 88 -8.28 26.15 -3.24
C ILE A 88 -8.30 26.78 -4.65
N ARG A 89 -8.83 28.01 -4.75
CA ARG A 89 -8.86 28.74 -6.02
C ARG A 89 -7.47 29.01 -6.56
N GLU A 90 -6.55 29.45 -5.70
CA GLU A 90 -5.18 29.77 -6.11
C GLU A 90 -4.44 28.52 -6.60
N TYR A 91 -4.46 27.42 -5.86
CA TYR A 91 -3.76 26.20 -6.25
C TYR A 91 -4.35 25.60 -7.52
N MET A 92 -5.68 25.47 -7.61
CA MET A 92 -6.30 24.85 -8.78
C MET A 92 -6.14 25.70 -10.05
N ALA A 93 -6.13 27.03 -9.95
CA ALA A 93 -5.88 27.92 -11.08
C ALA A 93 -4.45 27.80 -11.67
N ARG A 94 -3.51 27.16 -10.96
CA ARG A 94 -2.16 26.89 -11.48
C ARG A 94 -2.12 25.67 -12.39
N TYR A 95 -3.05 24.73 -12.26
CA TYR A 95 -3.14 23.57 -13.14
C TYR A 95 -3.60 23.99 -14.56
N GLY A 96 -3.05 23.36 -15.59
CA GLY A 96 -3.40 23.65 -17.00
C GLY A 96 -2.75 24.91 -17.59
N ARG A 97 -2.10 25.76 -16.77
CA ARG A 97 -1.30 26.91 -17.28
C ARG A 97 -0.07 26.47 -18.06
N LEU A 98 0.48 25.30 -17.71
CA LEU A 98 1.53 24.63 -18.46
C LEU A 98 0.94 23.35 -19.06
N LYS A 99 1.21 23.10 -20.34
CA LYS A 99 0.75 21.91 -21.06
C LYS A 99 1.94 21.20 -21.68
N LEU A 100 2.05 19.90 -21.44
CA LEU A 100 2.98 19.02 -22.14
C LEU A 100 2.26 18.40 -23.34
N ILE A 101 2.71 18.71 -24.55
CA ILE A 101 2.17 18.17 -25.80
C ILE A 101 3.27 17.46 -26.58
N ARG A 102 2.88 16.53 -27.45
CA ARG A 102 3.81 15.83 -28.35
C ARG A 102 3.53 16.25 -29.79
N ASP A 103 4.58 16.58 -30.53
CA ASP A 103 4.56 16.75 -31.97
C ASP A 103 5.42 15.67 -32.65
N GLU A 104 5.62 15.77 -33.97
CA GLU A 104 6.48 14.84 -34.73
C GLU A 104 7.95 14.88 -34.31
N GLN A 105 8.41 15.99 -33.74
CA GLN A 105 9.81 16.24 -33.39
C GLN A 105 10.14 15.95 -31.92
N GLY A 106 9.14 15.73 -31.06
CA GLY A 106 9.32 15.34 -29.67
C GLY A 106 8.32 15.97 -28.71
N LEU A 107 8.79 16.27 -27.49
CA LEU A 107 7.98 16.79 -26.39
C LEU A 107 8.12 18.31 -26.30
N LEU A 108 6.98 18.99 -26.10
CA LEU A 108 6.88 20.43 -25.98
C LEU A 108 6.25 20.79 -24.64
N LEU A 109 6.79 21.81 -23.97
CA LEU A 109 6.17 22.48 -22.83
C LEU A 109 5.63 23.83 -23.31
N THR A 110 4.32 24.02 -23.17
CA THR A 110 3.60 25.18 -23.70
C THR A 110 2.85 25.92 -22.60
N SER A 111 2.66 27.23 -22.78
CA SER A 111 1.87 28.09 -21.89
C SER A 111 1.27 29.25 -22.69
N GLU A 112 0.00 29.56 -22.42
CA GLU A 112 -0.63 30.79 -22.96
C GLU A 112 -0.03 32.05 -22.31
N ASP A 113 0.53 31.92 -21.11
CA ASP A 113 1.26 32.98 -20.41
C ASP A 113 2.77 32.90 -20.72
N ALA A 114 3.24 33.82 -21.56
CA ALA A 114 4.65 33.92 -21.96
C ALA A 114 5.58 34.29 -20.79
N TYR A 115 5.10 35.07 -19.82
CA TYR A 115 5.91 35.47 -18.66
C TYR A 115 6.12 34.29 -17.71
N LEU A 116 5.06 33.51 -17.49
CA LEU A 116 5.17 32.24 -16.76
C LEU A 116 6.17 31.31 -17.43
N LEU A 117 6.08 31.13 -18.75
CA LEU A 117 7.00 30.21 -19.44
C LEU A 117 8.45 30.69 -19.37
N LEU A 118 8.68 31.99 -19.46
CA LEU A 118 10.01 32.60 -19.29
C LEU A 118 10.54 32.40 -17.86
N GLU A 119 9.69 32.56 -16.84
CA GLU A 119 10.04 32.25 -15.45
C GLU A 119 10.45 30.78 -15.30
N ILE A 120 9.61 29.88 -15.82
CA ILE A 120 9.83 28.42 -15.81
C ILE A 120 11.13 28.04 -16.54
N GLN A 121 11.45 28.70 -17.66
CA GLN A 121 12.71 28.49 -18.39
C GLN A 121 13.96 28.83 -17.56
N ARG A 122 13.85 29.77 -16.62
CA ARG A 122 14.97 30.21 -15.76
C ARG A 122 15.10 29.41 -14.47
N GLN A 123 14.14 28.53 -14.18
CA GLN A 123 14.20 27.67 -12.99
C GLN A 123 15.33 26.65 -13.12
N GLN A 124 16.27 26.66 -12.17
CA GLN A 124 17.44 25.77 -12.17
C GLN A 124 17.06 24.29 -12.24
N ARG A 125 15.91 23.92 -11.65
CA ARG A 125 15.41 22.53 -11.64
C ARG A 125 14.96 22.04 -13.01
N LEU A 126 14.56 22.94 -13.91
CA LEU A 126 14.05 22.57 -15.23
C LEU A 126 15.09 22.73 -16.34
N GLN A 127 16.05 23.64 -16.19
CA GLN A 127 17.08 23.91 -17.20
C GLN A 127 17.77 22.67 -17.80
N PRO A 128 18.14 21.62 -17.02
CA PRO A 128 18.77 20.43 -17.57
C PRO A 128 17.92 19.67 -18.60
N TYR A 129 16.61 19.92 -18.64
CA TYR A 129 15.65 19.21 -19.49
C TYR A 129 15.13 20.05 -20.65
N ILE A 130 15.54 21.32 -20.75
CA ILE A 130 15.14 22.24 -21.83
C ILE A 130 16.15 22.11 -22.96
N LEU A 131 15.69 21.73 -24.15
CA LEU A 131 16.51 21.61 -25.36
C LEU A 131 16.61 22.94 -26.13
N GLY A 132 15.61 23.80 -25.99
CA GLY A 132 15.60 25.14 -26.58
C GLY A 132 14.23 25.80 -26.53
N ALA A 133 14.18 27.11 -26.77
CA ALA A 133 12.92 27.83 -26.98
C ALA A 133 12.57 27.84 -28.46
N ILE A 134 11.34 27.45 -28.80
CA ILE A 134 10.81 27.56 -30.16
C ILE A 134 10.26 28.97 -30.37
N ASP A 135 9.47 29.44 -29.41
CA ASP A 135 8.92 30.79 -29.35
C ASP A 135 8.64 31.17 -27.88
N ARG A 136 7.99 32.33 -27.66
CA ARG A 136 7.69 32.85 -26.31
C ARG A 136 6.65 32.04 -25.53
N HIS A 137 5.94 31.12 -26.18
CA HIS A 137 4.89 30.26 -25.63
C HIS A 137 5.24 28.77 -25.66
N THR A 138 6.38 28.39 -26.25
CA THR A 138 6.75 27.00 -26.49
C THR A 138 8.23 26.74 -26.23
N LEU A 139 8.50 25.80 -25.32
CA LEU A 139 9.82 25.23 -25.08
C LEU A 139 9.90 23.80 -25.60
N ARG A 140 10.97 23.47 -26.32
CA ARG A 140 11.34 22.09 -26.63
C ARG A 140 12.01 21.48 -25.41
N VAL A 141 11.49 20.35 -24.95
CA VAL A 141 12.00 19.65 -23.76
C VAL A 141 12.37 18.21 -24.09
N ASP A 142 13.27 17.63 -23.31
CA ASP A 142 13.73 16.26 -23.51
C ASP A 142 12.59 15.26 -23.20
N ALA A 143 12.12 14.59 -24.25
CA ALA A 143 11.04 13.62 -24.15
C ALA A 143 11.37 12.43 -23.25
N SER A 144 12.66 12.05 -23.15
CA SER A 144 13.13 10.98 -22.26
C SER A 144 13.08 11.37 -20.78
N ARG A 145 13.04 12.68 -20.50
CA ARG A 145 13.02 13.26 -19.14
C ARG A 145 11.64 13.77 -18.73
N ARG A 146 10.55 13.39 -19.44
CA ARG A 146 9.16 13.82 -19.16
C ARG A 146 8.78 13.73 -17.67
N GLY A 147 9.17 12.67 -16.96
CA GLY A 147 8.85 12.53 -15.53
C GLY A 147 9.61 13.50 -14.64
N HIS A 148 10.89 13.72 -14.93
CA HIS A 148 11.71 14.68 -14.20
C HIS A 148 11.19 16.10 -14.43
N ILE A 149 10.77 16.42 -15.65
CA ILE A 149 10.10 17.68 -15.99
C ILE A 149 8.84 17.86 -15.13
N LYS A 150 7.95 16.86 -15.09
CA LYS A 150 6.72 16.93 -14.28
C LYS A 150 7.01 17.10 -12.79
N GLN A 151 7.98 16.36 -12.25
CA GLN A 151 8.37 16.47 -10.85
C GLN A 151 8.94 17.87 -10.54
N ALA A 152 9.81 18.40 -11.42
CA ALA A 152 10.34 19.75 -11.29
C ALA A 152 9.21 20.79 -11.29
N LEU A 153 8.27 20.67 -12.21
CA LEU A 153 7.11 21.57 -12.34
C LEU A 153 6.18 21.53 -11.12
N ILE A 154 5.90 20.35 -10.56
CA ILE A 154 5.15 20.20 -9.30
C ILE A 154 5.88 20.90 -8.16
N GLN A 155 7.20 20.72 -8.05
CA GLN A 155 8.00 21.33 -7.00
C GLN A 155 8.14 22.86 -7.15
N ILE A 156 8.12 23.37 -8.38
CA ILE A 156 8.05 24.81 -8.67
C ILE A 156 6.65 25.36 -8.32
N GLY A 157 5.63 24.50 -8.25
CA GLY A 157 4.26 24.86 -7.88
C GLY A 157 3.35 25.14 -9.08
N PHE A 158 3.77 24.76 -10.29
CA PHE A 158 3.00 24.87 -11.53
C PHE A 158 2.98 23.51 -12.24
N PRO A 159 2.10 22.58 -11.83
CA PRO A 159 2.01 21.27 -12.49
C PRO A 159 1.57 21.44 -13.95
N ALA A 160 2.19 20.67 -14.84
CA ALA A 160 1.75 20.62 -16.23
C ALA A 160 0.57 19.66 -16.41
N GLU A 161 -0.40 20.08 -17.21
CA GLU A 161 -1.39 19.19 -17.82
C GLU A 161 -0.70 18.36 -18.91
N ASP A 162 -0.85 17.04 -18.85
CA ASP A 162 -0.05 16.12 -19.63
C ASP A 162 -0.84 15.53 -20.81
N LEU A 163 -0.81 16.23 -21.94
CA LEU A 163 -1.57 15.93 -23.15
C LEU A 163 -0.76 15.17 -24.21
N ALA A 164 0.51 14.86 -23.92
CA ALA A 164 1.43 14.18 -24.83
C ALA A 164 1.10 12.70 -25.09
N GLY A 165 0.01 12.18 -24.48
CA GLY A 165 -0.48 10.81 -24.64
C GLY A 165 0.46 9.72 -24.13
N TYR A 166 0.08 8.46 -24.37
CA TYR A 166 0.88 7.28 -24.08
C TYR A 166 1.28 6.55 -25.36
N THR A 167 2.45 5.92 -25.34
CA THR A 167 2.81 4.89 -26.31
C THR A 167 1.92 3.67 -26.06
N ASP A 168 1.25 3.20 -27.11
CA ASP A 168 0.23 2.17 -26.95
C ASP A 168 0.78 0.80 -26.51
N GLY A 169 2.03 0.51 -26.81
CA GLY A 169 2.66 -0.79 -26.54
C GLY A 169 2.22 -1.88 -27.51
N SER A 170 2.83 -3.06 -27.37
CA SER A 170 2.45 -4.23 -28.15
C SER A 170 1.04 -4.71 -27.75
N PRO A 171 0.15 -5.04 -28.71
CA PRO A 171 -1.16 -5.59 -28.41
C PRO A 171 -1.02 -7.00 -27.81
N LEU A 172 -1.88 -7.30 -26.84
CA LEU A 172 -1.98 -8.63 -26.24
C LEU A 172 -3.45 -8.91 -25.92
N PRO A 173 -4.21 -9.48 -26.87
CA PRO A 173 -5.62 -9.78 -26.64
C PRO A 173 -5.78 -11.02 -25.75
N PHE A 174 -6.61 -10.93 -24.72
CA PHE A 174 -6.95 -12.03 -23.81
C PHE A 174 -8.25 -11.73 -23.03
N ALA A 175 -8.88 -12.75 -22.48
CA ALA A 175 -10.06 -12.63 -21.64
C ALA A 175 -9.82 -13.09 -20.19
N LEU A 176 -10.56 -12.46 -19.27
CA LEU A 176 -10.75 -13.05 -17.95
C LEU A 176 -11.67 -14.26 -18.09
N ARG A 177 -11.35 -15.35 -17.42
CA ARG A 177 -12.22 -16.53 -17.39
C ARG A 177 -13.44 -16.24 -16.52
N SER A 178 -14.55 -16.92 -16.78
CA SER A 178 -15.71 -16.96 -15.88
C SER A 178 -15.59 -18.06 -14.80
N THR A 179 -14.65 -18.99 -14.99
CA THR A 179 -14.35 -20.10 -14.09
C THR A 179 -12.85 -20.29 -14.03
N THR A 180 -12.29 -20.40 -12.83
CA THR A 180 -10.84 -20.57 -12.63
C THR A 180 -10.35 -21.93 -13.12
N MET A 181 -9.03 -22.15 -13.21
CA MET A 181 -8.49 -23.48 -13.54
C MET A 181 -8.81 -24.54 -12.47
N GLN A 182 -9.24 -24.10 -11.29
CA GLN A 182 -9.68 -24.94 -10.18
C GLN A 182 -11.21 -25.13 -10.15
N ASP A 183 -11.89 -24.90 -11.27
CA ASP A 183 -13.35 -25.06 -11.42
C ASP A 183 -14.20 -24.20 -10.47
N LYS A 184 -13.68 -23.05 -10.01
CA LYS A 184 -14.41 -22.11 -9.15
C LYS A 184 -15.01 -20.97 -9.98
N PRO A 185 -16.26 -20.56 -9.77
CA PRO A 185 -16.81 -19.36 -10.40
C PRO A 185 -15.95 -18.13 -10.10
N PHE A 186 -15.67 -17.33 -11.12
CA PHE A 186 -14.85 -16.13 -10.99
C PHE A 186 -15.48 -14.95 -11.72
N ALA A 187 -15.60 -13.84 -11.00
CA ALA A 187 -15.91 -12.53 -11.54
C ALA A 187 -15.24 -11.47 -10.64
N PRO A 188 -14.70 -10.36 -11.21
CA PRO A 188 -14.28 -9.22 -10.42
C PRO A 188 -15.44 -8.69 -9.56
N ARG A 189 -15.16 -8.36 -8.30
CA ARG A 189 -16.13 -7.72 -7.41
C ARG A 189 -16.46 -6.32 -7.94
N ALA A 190 -17.63 -5.78 -7.61
CA ALA A 190 -18.06 -4.47 -8.11
C ALA A 190 -17.03 -3.35 -7.85
N TYR A 191 -16.44 -3.30 -6.65
CA TYR A 191 -15.41 -2.30 -6.33
C TYR A 191 -14.08 -2.55 -7.08
N GLN A 192 -13.77 -3.80 -7.44
CA GLN A 192 -12.56 -4.13 -8.21
C GLN A 192 -12.73 -3.69 -9.66
N GLN A 193 -13.92 -3.90 -10.23
CA GLN A 193 -14.28 -3.40 -11.55
C GLN A 193 -14.27 -1.87 -11.58
N ALA A 194 -14.91 -1.22 -10.59
CA ALA A 194 -14.91 0.24 -10.48
C ALA A 194 -13.48 0.83 -10.36
N ALA A 195 -12.59 0.18 -9.61
CA ALA A 195 -11.20 0.59 -9.51
C ALA A 195 -10.45 0.48 -10.86
N ALA A 196 -10.67 -0.61 -11.60
CA ALA A 196 -10.09 -0.80 -12.92
C ALA A 196 -10.65 0.19 -13.96
N ASP A 197 -11.95 0.45 -13.92
CA ASP A 197 -12.63 1.41 -14.80
C ASP A 197 -12.17 2.85 -14.53
N ALA A 198 -12.01 3.23 -13.25
CA ALA A 198 -11.47 4.54 -12.86
C ALA A 198 -10.02 4.74 -13.35
N PHE A 199 -9.22 3.67 -13.36
CA PHE A 199 -7.89 3.68 -13.94
C PHE A 199 -7.94 3.77 -15.48
N TYR A 200 -8.77 2.97 -16.13
CA TYR A 200 -8.89 2.89 -17.59
C TYR A 200 -9.50 4.16 -18.21
N ALA A 201 -10.44 4.79 -17.50
CA ALA A 201 -11.17 5.99 -17.90
C ALA A 201 -11.71 5.92 -19.34
N GLY A 202 -12.28 4.77 -19.72
CA GLY A 202 -12.85 4.54 -21.06
C GLY A 202 -11.85 4.66 -22.21
N GLY A 203 -10.53 4.55 -21.95
CA GLY A 203 -9.49 4.71 -22.97
C GLY A 203 -9.15 6.17 -23.31
N ALA A 204 -9.63 7.14 -22.53
CA ALA A 204 -9.32 8.56 -22.74
C ALA A 204 -7.81 8.85 -22.64
N PRO A 205 -7.30 9.93 -23.26
CA PRO A 205 -5.88 10.31 -23.21
C PRO A 205 -5.32 10.52 -21.78
N GLY A 206 -6.17 10.87 -20.81
CA GLY A 206 -5.82 10.99 -19.38
C GLY A 206 -6.04 9.71 -18.56
N GLY A 207 -6.48 8.62 -19.19
CA GLY A 207 -6.66 7.29 -18.62
C GLY A 207 -5.40 6.43 -18.75
N GLY A 208 -5.25 5.44 -17.88
CA GLY A 208 -4.10 4.52 -17.88
C GLY A 208 -2.88 4.99 -17.08
N SER A 209 -3.02 6.00 -16.21
CA SER A 209 -2.00 6.29 -15.20
C SER A 209 -2.63 6.68 -13.87
N GLY A 210 -2.19 6.03 -12.79
CA GLY A 210 -2.66 6.36 -11.45
C GLY A 210 -2.45 5.25 -10.44
N VAL A 211 -2.77 5.58 -9.19
CA VAL A 211 -2.65 4.67 -8.06
C VAL A 211 -4.04 4.26 -7.57
N VAL A 212 -4.22 2.96 -7.39
CA VAL A 212 -5.38 2.35 -6.74
C VAL A 212 -4.97 1.90 -5.35
N VAL A 213 -5.65 2.44 -4.35
CA VAL A 213 -5.42 2.14 -2.94
C VAL A 213 -6.49 1.16 -2.48
N LEU A 214 -6.07 -0.06 -2.18
CA LEU A 214 -6.94 -1.12 -1.71
C LEU A 214 -6.26 -1.89 -0.57
N PRO A 215 -6.97 -2.15 0.53
CA PRO A 215 -6.40 -2.86 1.66
C PRO A 215 -5.96 -4.28 1.31
N CYS A 216 -5.15 -4.88 2.18
CA CYS A 216 -4.76 -6.27 2.06
C CYS A 216 -6.00 -7.19 1.99
N GLY A 217 -5.93 -8.24 1.16
CA GLY A 217 -7.05 -9.16 0.97
C GLY A 217 -8.17 -8.65 0.07
N ALA A 218 -8.21 -7.36 -0.29
CA ALA A 218 -9.23 -6.80 -1.18
C ALA A 218 -9.09 -7.25 -2.66
N GLY A 219 -8.04 -8.01 -3.00
CA GLY A 219 -7.80 -8.51 -4.37
C GLY A 219 -7.17 -7.47 -5.30
N LYS A 220 -6.10 -6.78 -4.85
CA LYS A 220 -5.28 -5.88 -5.69
C LYS A 220 -4.85 -6.53 -7.01
N THR A 221 -4.43 -7.79 -6.96
CA THR A 221 -4.05 -8.58 -8.14
C THR A 221 -5.20 -8.67 -9.15
N ILE A 222 -6.44 -8.88 -8.68
CA ILE A 222 -7.62 -8.95 -9.54
C ILE A 222 -7.89 -7.61 -10.24
N VAL A 223 -7.68 -6.49 -9.56
CA VAL A 223 -7.77 -5.15 -10.19
C VAL A 223 -6.72 -5.01 -11.28
N GLY A 224 -5.49 -5.46 -11.03
CA GLY A 224 -4.44 -5.49 -12.06
C GLY A 224 -4.80 -6.34 -13.27
N LEU A 225 -5.31 -7.56 -13.06
CA LEU A 225 -5.79 -8.42 -14.15
C LEU A 225 -6.93 -7.78 -14.93
N THR A 226 -7.87 -7.13 -14.24
CA THR A 226 -9.00 -6.42 -14.85
C THR A 226 -8.51 -5.23 -15.68
N ALA A 227 -7.56 -4.45 -15.15
CA ALA A 227 -6.94 -3.35 -15.89
C ALA A 227 -6.16 -3.82 -17.13
N MET A 228 -5.43 -4.95 -17.02
CA MET A 228 -4.78 -5.59 -18.17
C MET A 228 -5.80 -6.03 -19.21
N ALA A 229 -6.94 -6.60 -18.77
CA ALA A 229 -8.02 -7.03 -19.66
C ALA A 229 -8.72 -5.85 -20.36
N LEU A 230 -8.87 -4.71 -19.68
CA LEU A 230 -9.40 -3.49 -20.31
C LEU A 230 -8.43 -2.89 -21.33
N LEU A 231 -7.12 -2.97 -21.08
CA LEU A 231 -6.09 -2.37 -21.93
C LEU A 231 -5.66 -3.26 -23.11
N GLN A 232 -5.64 -4.59 -22.94
CA GLN A 232 -5.23 -5.56 -23.97
C GLN A 232 -3.84 -5.25 -24.56
N ARG A 233 -2.86 -5.01 -23.67
CA ARG A 233 -1.46 -4.68 -24.02
C ARG A 233 -0.46 -5.54 -23.26
N ALA A 234 0.70 -5.74 -23.86
CA ALA A 234 1.85 -6.32 -23.19
C ALA A 234 2.19 -5.57 -21.91
N THR A 235 2.39 -6.31 -20.83
CA THR A 235 2.42 -5.77 -19.47
C THR A 235 3.67 -6.21 -18.71
N LEU A 236 4.34 -5.25 -18.08
CA LEU A 236 5.41 -5.52 -17.12
C LEU A 236 4.88 -5.35 -15.70
N ILE A 237 5.09 -6.35 -14.85
CA ILE A 237 4.61 -6.34 -13.46
C ILE A 237 5.82 -6.35 -12.54
N LEU A 238 5.87 -5.36 -11.65
CA LEU A 238 6.95 -5.12 -10.70
C LEU A 238 6.46 -5.38 -9.29
N THR A 239 7.15 -6.27 -8.59
CA THR A 239 6.73 -6.76 -7.27
C THR A 239 7.86 -6.62 -6.24
N PRO A 240 7.57 -6.65 -4.92
CA PRO A 240 8.59 -6.49 -3.90
C PRO A 240 9.56 -7.68 -3.78
N ASN A 241 9.14 -8.90 -4.12
CA ASN A 241 9.97 -10.10 -3.99
C ASN A 241 9.51 -11.26 -4.89
N THR A 242 10.34 -12.29 -5.00
CA THR A 242 10.12 -13.46 -5.86
C THR A 242 8.85 -14.26 -5.52
N VAL A 243 8.39 -14.22 -4.27
CA VAL A 243 7.14 -14.90 -3.88
C VAL A 243 5.95 -14.19 -4.52
N ALA A 244 5.91 -12.86 -4.46
CA ALA A 244 4.89 -12.07 -5.14
C ALA A 244 4.94 -12.27 -6.67
N VAL A 245 6.13 -12.40 -7.25
CA VAL A 245 6.29 -12.75 -8.68
C VAL A 245 5.53 -14.03 -9.04
N ARG A 246 5.78 -15.11 -8.29
CA ARG A 246 5.15 -16.42 -8.54
C ARG A 246 3.65 -16.38 -8.28
N GLN A 247 3.21 -15.64 -7.26
CA GLN A 247 1.79 -15.43 -6.98
C GLN A 247 1.07 -14.73 -8.14
N TRP A 248 1.66 -13.68 -8.69
CA TRP A 248 1.12 -12.98 -9.87
C TRP A 248 1.02 -13.93 -11.06
N ILE A 249 2.07 -14.71 -11.35
CA ILE A 249 2.07 -15.69 -12.44
C ILE A 249 0.94 -16.72 -12.25
N GLN A 250 0.79 -17.26 -11.04
CA GLN A 250 -0.26 -18.23 -10.73
C GLN A 250 -1.67 -17.64 -10.89
N GLU A 251 -1.87 -16.40 -10.45
CA GLU A 251 -3.14 -15.68 -10.59
C GLU A 251 -3.49 -15.39 -12.06
N ILE A 252 -2.50 -14.99 -12.87
CA ILE A 252 -2.68 -14.82 -14.33
C ILE A 252 -3.08 -16.17 -14.95
N LEU A 253 -2.32 -17.23 -14.68
CA LEU A 253 -2.58 -18.57 -15.22
C LEU A 253 -3.95 -19.09 -14.81
N ASP A 254 -4.38 -18.88 -13.57
CA ASP A 254 -5.64 -19.39 -13.02
C ASP A 254 -6.87 -18.67 -13.60
N LYS A 255 -6.80 -17.34 -13.77
CA LYS A 255 -7.97 -16.48 -14.01
C LYS A 255 -8.07 -15.85 -15.39
N THR A 256 -7.08 -16.08 -16.26
CA THR A 256 -7.07 -15.55 -17.63
C THR A 256 -6.87 -16.69 -18.64
N ASP A 257 -7.29 -16.50 -19.89
CA ASP A 257 -7.03 -17.44 -20.98
C ASP A 257 -5.64 -17.27 -21.63
N ILE A 258 -4.73 -16.53 -20.98
CA ILE A 258 -3.38 -16.29 -21.49
C ILE A 258 -2.57 -17.59 -21.50
N PRO A 259 -1.94 -17.96 -22.63
CA PRO A 259 -1.08 -19.13 -22.71
C PRO A 259 0.19 -18.99 -21.84
N PRO A 260 0.64 -20.05 -21.15
CA PRO A 260 1.82 -20.01 -20.28
C PRO A 260 3.09 -19.47 -20.95
N GLU A 261 3.29 -19.75 -22.23
CA GLU A 261 4.44 -19.29 -23.02
C GLU A 261 4.48 -17.77 -23.22
N MET A 262 3.37 -17.07 -22.98
CA MET A 262 3.30 -15.60 -23.04
C MET A 262 3.62 -14.93 -21.70
N ILE A 263 3.94 -15.72 -20.67
CA ILE A 263 4.21 -15.26 -19.30
C ILE A 263 5.66 -15.59 -18.92
N GLY A 264 6.47 -14.58 -18.65
CA GLY A 264 7.88 -14.71 -18.30
C GLY A 264 8.16 -14.36 -16.83
N GLU A 265 8.97 -15.16 -16.16
CA GLU A 265 9.58 -14.83 -14.87
C GLU A 265 10.96 -14.20 -15.08
N TYR A 266 11.15 -12.98 -14.58
CA TYR A 266 12.45 -12.31 -14.62
C TYR A 266 12.96 -12.03 -13.21
N THR A 267 13.67 -12.98 -12.61
CA THR A 267 14.17 -12.95 -11.24
C THR A 267 15.67 -13.28 -11.20
N GLY A 268 16.29 -13.43 -10.03
CA GLY A 268 17.68 -13.88 -9.95
C GLY A 268 17.90 -15.29 -10.50
N GLU A 269 16.86 -16.13 -10.43
CA GLU A 269 16.89 -17.55 -10.80
C GLU A 269 16.46 -17.78 -12.26
N VAL A 270 15.45 -17.05 -12.73
CA VAL A 270 14.85 -17.20 -14.07
C VAL A 270 15.00 -15.89 -14.85
N LYS A 271 15.34 -15.96 -16.14
CA LYS A 271 15.60 -14.78 -17.00
C LYS A 271 14.76 -14.82 -18.27
N GLU A 272 13.47 -15.04 -18.11
CA GLU A 272 12.54 -15.17 -19.23
C GLU A 272 11.79 -13.86 -19.45
N ILE A 273 11.74 -13.42 -20.70
CA ILE A 273 11.01 -12.22 -21.11
C ILE A 273 9.94 -12.66 -22.10
N ALA A 274 8.70 -12.33 -21.79
CA ALA A 274 7.52 -12.61 -22.60
C ALA A 274 6.56 -11.41 -22.62
N PRO A 275 5.51 -11.39 -23.47
CA PRO A 275 4.54 -10.29 -23.55
C PRO A 275 3.90 -9.90 -22.21
N ILE A 276 3.84 -10.82 -21.26
CA ILE A 276 3.67 -10.50 -19.84
C ILE A 276 4.95 -10.92 -19.14
N THR A 277 5.62 -9.99 -18.47
CA THR A 277 6.80 -10.31 -17.67
C THR A 277 6.60 -9.85 -16.25
N VAL A 278 6.94 -10.71 -15.29
CA VAL A 278 6.84 -10.41 -13.85
C VAL A 278 8.24 -10.42 -13.24
N THR A 279 8.60 -9.35 -12.54
CA THR A 279 9.95 -9.15 -11.98
C THR A 279 9.90 -8.48 -10.61
N THR A 280 11.05 -8.42 -9.93
CA THR A 280 11.18 -7.75 -8.62
C THR A 280 11.80 -6.37 -8.77
N TYR A 281 11.50 -5.46 -7.83
CA TYR A 281 12.17 -4.15 -7.77
C TYR A 281 13.69 -4.29 -7.64
N GLN A 282 14.14 -5.25 -6.82
CA GLN A 282 15.56 -5.51 -6.60
C GLN A 282 16.29 -5.86 -7.90
N MET A 283 15.63 -6.58 -8.81
CA MET A 283 16.19 -6.97 -10.08
C MET A 283 16.57 -5.76 -10.95
N LEU A 284 15.74 -4.71 -10.92
CA LEU A 284 15.99 -3.47 -11.65
C LEU A 284 17.08 -2.61 -11.00
N THR A 285 17.18 -2.64 -9.68
CA THR A 285 18.19 -1.86 -8.95
C THR A 285 19.51 -2.59 -8.76
N TYR A 286 19.60 -3.86 -9.19
CA TYR A 286 20.81 -4.65 -9.09
C TYR A 286 21.95 -3.97 -9.83
N ARG A 287 23.13 -3.95 -9.20
CA ARG A 287 24.39 -3.48 -9.77
C ARG A 287 25.46 -4.53 -9.54
N ARG A 288 26.38 -4.69 -10.50
CA ARG A 288 27.50 -5.64 -10.33
C ARG A 288 28.58 -5.07 -9.42
N SER A 289 28.74 -3.75 -9.40
CA SER A 289 29.58 -3.03 -8.43
C SER A 289 28.91 -1.73 -7.97
N THR A 290 29.37 -1.17 -6.84
CA THR A 290 28.92 0.12 -6.33
C THR A 290 29.39 1.31 -7.18
N GLU A 291 30.39 1.10 -8.04
CA GLU A 291 31.03 2.11 -8.89
C GLU A 291 30.44 2.16 -10.31
N GLU A 292 29.59 1.20 -10.69
CA GLU A 292 28.88 1.23 -11.97
C GLU A 292 27.67 2.18 -11.93
N ASP A 293 27.63 3.11 -12.87
CA ASP A 293 26.48 3.99 -13.12
C ASP A 293 25.33 3.30 -13.87
N SER A 294 25.57 2.08 -14.39
CA SER A 294 24.59 1.35 -15.20
C SER A 294 23.88 0.25 -14.42
N TYR A 295 22.57 0.16 -14.57
CA TYR A 295 21.75 -0.93 -14.06
C TYR A 295 21.58 -1.99 -15.17
N PRO A 296 22.28 -3.14 -15.15
CA PRO A 296 22.34 -4.06 -16.29
C PRO A 296 20.98 -4.61 -16.72
N HIS A 297 20.05 -4.77 -15.78
CA HIS A 297 18.70 -5.29 -16.05
C HIS A 297 17.68 -4.19 -16.35
N PHE A 298 18.10 -2.92 -16.29
CA PHE A 298 17.24 -1.80 -16.58
C PHE A 298 16.73 -1.79 -18.02
N ALA A 299 17.54 -2.33 -18.93
CA ALA A 299 17.17 -2.52 -20.32
C ALA A 299 15.83 -3.28 -20.49
N LEU A 300 15.40 -4.08 -19.52
CA LEU A 300 14.07 -4.70 -19.50
C LEU A 300 12.92 -3.69 -19.59
N LEU A 301 13.05 -2.52 -18.97
CA LEU A 301 12.01 -1.47 -18.95
C LEU A 301 11.91 -0.74 -20.29
N THR A 302 12.98 -0.74 -21.08
CA THR A 302 13.07 0.00 -22.35
C THR A 302 12.99 -0.89 -23.57
N ASN A 303 13.52 -2.11 -23.53
CA ASN A 303 13.76 -2.97 -24.69
C ASN A 303 12.53 -3.74 -25.17
N TYR A 304 11.47 -3.80 -24.37
CA TYR A 304 10.20 -4.32 -24.80
C TYR A 304 9.17 -3.20 -24.88
N ASN A 305 8.27 -3.30 -25.84
CA ASN A 305 7.23 -2.31 -26.08
C ASN A 305 6.04 -2.51 -25.12
N TRP A 306 6.29 -2.35 -23.82
CA TRP A 306 5.26 -2.45 -22.78
C TRP A 306 4.19 -1.37 -22.98
N GLY A 307 2.93 -1.78 -23.04
CA GLY A 307 1.79 -0.85 -23.05
C GLY A 307 1.29 -0.51 -21.65
N LEU A 308 1.58 -1.35 -20.66
CA LEU A 308 1.25 -1.17 -19.25
C LEU A 308 2.42 -1.58 -18.36
N ILE A 309 2.67 -0.80 -17.30
CA ILE A 309 3.53 -1.18 -16.19
C ILE A 309 2.70 -1.19 -14.91
N ILE A 310 2.73 -2.31 -14.18
CA ILE A 310 2.06 -2.46 -12.89
C ILE A 310 3.13 -2.44 -11.80
N TYR A 311 2.96 -1.57 -10.80
CA TYR A 311 3.76 -1.50 -9.60
C TYR A 311 2.94 -2.06 -8.45
N ASP A 312 3.30 -3.22 -7.93
CA ASP A 312 2.67 -3.83 -6.77
C ASP A 312 3.36 -3.42 -5.47
N GLU A 313 2.57 -3.15 -4.44
CA GLU A 313 3.01 -2.54 -3.18
C GLU A 313 3.90 -1.30 -3.39
N VAL A 314 3.36 -0.31 -4.10
CA VAL A 314 4.03 0.96 -4.45
C VAL A 314 4.75 1.63 -3.28
N HIS A 315 4.26 1.48 -2.04
CA HIS A 315 4.90 2.04 -0.85
C HIS A 315 6.31 1.46 -0.59
N LEU A 316 6.61 0.25 -1.09
CA LEU A 316 7.91 -0.41 -0.99
C LEU A 316 8.87 -0.05 -2.13
N LEU A 317 8.45 0.80 -3.08
CA LEU A 317 9.31 1.19 -4.19
C LEU A 317 10.60 1.86 -3.70
N PRO A 318 11.78 1.35 -4.10
CA PRO A 318 13.04 1.99 -3.75
C PRO A 318 13.21 3.35 -4.46
N ALA A 319 13.82 4.33 -3.79
CA ALA A 319 14.11 5.65 -4.38
C ALA A 319 14.86 5.61 -5.72
N PRO A 320 15.82 4.69 -5.97
CA PRO A 320 16.43 4.54 -7.28
C PRO A 320 15.44 4.15 -8.37
N VAL A 321 14.48 3.27 -8.08
CA VAL A 321 13.45 2.88 -9.06
C VAL A 321 12.59 4.08 -9.41
N PHE A 322 12.19 4.91 -8.44
CA PHE A 322 11.42 6.13 -8.69
C PHE A 322 12.07 7.06 -9.72
N ARG A 323 13.33 7.43 -9.51
CA ARG A 323 14.06 8.30 -10.46
C ARG A 323 14.03 7.76 -11.88
N VAL A 324 14.04 6.45 -12.01
CA VAL A 324 14.13 5.79 -13.29
C VAL A 324 12.74 5.54 -13.91
N THR A 325 11.68 5.37 -13.11
CA THR A 325 10.29 5.37 -13.62
C THR A 325 9.90 6.69 -14.28
N ALA A 326 10.59 7.78 -13.96
CA ALA A 326 10.45 9.06 -14.63
C ALA A 326 10.80 9.00 -16.14
N GLU A 327 11.66 8.06 -16.54
CA GLU A 327 12.04 7.83 -17.94
C GLU A 327 10.97 7.03 -18.69
N LEU A 328 10.04 6.39 -17.96
CA LEU A 328 8.97 5.55 -18.51
C LEU A 328 7.63 6.28 -18.59
N GLN A 329 7.62 7.62 -18.43
CA GLN A 329 6.39 8.43 -18.42
C GLN A 329 5.50 8.27 -19.66
N ALA A 330 6.09 7.86 -20.78
CA ALA A 330 5.36 7.63 -22.02
C ALA A 330 4.46 6.38 -21.99
N ARG A 331 4.61 5.46 -21.02
CA ARG A 331 3.80 4.24 -20.92
C ARG A 331 2.63 4.41 -19.94
N ARG A 332 1.62 3.54 -19.99
CA ARG A 332 0.56 3.49 -18.96
C ARG A 332 1.11 2.86 -17.67
N ARG A 333 0.71 3.36 -16.50
CA ARG A 333 1.25 2.97 -15.18
C ARG A 333 0.16 2.80 -14.13
N LEU A 334 0.00 1.58 -13.63
CA LEU A 334 -0.89 1.27 -12.52
C LEU A 334 -0.08 1.06 -11.25
N GLY A 335 -0.34 1.84 -10.22
CA GLY A 335 0.15 1.59 -8.87
C GLY A 335 -0.90 0.86 -8.04
N LEU A 336 -0.54 -0.27 -7.43
CA LEU A 336 -1.37 -1.00 -6.48
C LEU A 336 -0.73 -0.91 -5.10
N THR A 337 -1.48 -0.46 -4.10
CA THR A 337 -0.96 -0.37 -2.73
C THR A 337 -2.08 -0.44 -1.69
N ALA A 338 -1.76 -0.89 -0.48
CA ALA A 338 -2.68 -0.77 0.66
C ALA A 338 -2.58 0.58 1.38
N THR A 339 -1.48 1.31 1.18
CA THR A 339 -1.24 2.60 1.80
C THR A 339 -0.45 3.51 0.86
N LEU A 340 -0.75 4.80 0.90
CA LEU A 340 0.03 5.83 0.20
C LEU A 340 1.11 6.45 1.09
N VAL A 341 0.98 6.27 2.41
CA VAL A 341 1.93 6.83 3.37
C VAL A 341 3.28 6.12 3.22
N ARG A 342 4.40 6.84 3.26
CA ARG A 342 5.74 6.28 3.13
C ARG A 342 6.63 6.74 4.28
N GLU A 343 7.49 5.83 4.73
CA GLU A 343 8.38 6.10 5.87
C GLU A 343 9.45 7.15 5.59
N ASP A 344 9.82 7.32 4.33
CA ASP A 344 10.76 8.33 3.88
C ASP A 344 10.09 9.69 3.58
N GLY A 345 8.77 9.81 3.77
CA GLY A 345 7.98 11.01 3.52
C GLY A 345 7.88 11.41 2.05
N ARG A 346 8.26 10.51 1.11
CA ARG A 346 8.30 10.80 -0.34
C ARG A 346 7.07 10.31 -1.09
N GLU A 347 5.91 10.55 -0.50
CA GLU A 347 4.61 10.13 -1.03
C GLU A 347 4.25 10.96 -2.28
N ALA A 348 4.64 12.24 -2.28
CA ALA A 348 4.50 13.12 -3.44
C ALA A 348 5.23 12.59 -4.70
N ASP A 349 6.34 11.86 -4.51
CA ASP A 349 7.09 11.28 -5.63
C ASP A 349 6.26 10.17 -6.32
N VAL A 350 5.45 9.41 -5.56
CA VAL A 350 4.56 8.36 -6.11
C VAL A 350 3.57 8.97 -7.09
N PHE A 351 2.88 10.03 -6.70
CA PHE A 351 1.86 10.63 -7.55
C PHE A 351 2.46 11.33 -8.77
N SER A 352 3.63 11.96 -8.59
CA SER A 352 4.32 12.61 -9.71
C SER A 352 4.78 11.62 -10.78
N LEU A 353 5.13 10.40 -10.37
CA LEU A 353 5.75 9.39 -11.24
C LEU A 353 4.76 8.34 -11.75
N ILE A 354 3.84 7.85 -10.94
CA ILE A 354 2.84 6.86 -11.38
C ILE A 354 1.61 7.57 -11.92
N GLY A 355 1.07 8.53 -11.17
CA GLY A 355 -0.12 9.29 -11.51
C GLY A 355 -0.99 9.56 -10.28
N PRO A 356 -2.10 10.29 -10.44
CA PRO A 356 -2.99 10.66 -9.33
C PRO A 356 -3.61 9.41 -8.68
N LYS A 357 -4.10 9.57 -7.45
CA LYS A 357 -4.98 8.58 -6.82
C LYS A 357 -6.27 8.46 -7.64
N LYS A 358 -6.55 7.28 -8.20
CA LYS A 358 -7.73 7.03 -9.05
C LYS A 358 -8.87 6.39 -8.28
N TYR A 359 -8.54 5.60 -7.25
CA TYR A 359 -9.52 4.87 -6.47
C TYR A 359 -8.98 4.59 -5.07
N ASP A 360 -9.85 4.64 -4.08
CA ASP A 360 -9.52 4.46 -2.66
C ASP A 360 -10.74 3.90 -1.94
N VAL A 361 -10.59 2.72 -1.32
CA VAL A 361 -11.65 2.12 -0.49
C VAL A 361 -11.12 1.88 0.91
N PRO A 362 -11.69 2.55 1.94
CA PRO A 362 -11.31 2.31 3.31
C PRO A 362 -11.58 0.87 3.75
N TRP A 363 -10.72 0.34 4.63
CA TRP A 363 -10.82 -1.00 5.20
C TRP A 363 -12.22 -1.33 5.74
N ARG A 364 -12.79 -0.44 6.56
CA ARG A 364 -14.08 -0.62 7.23
C ARG A 364 -15.27 -0.83 6.28
N GLU A 365 -15.21 -0.24 5.08
CA GLU A 365 -16.29 -0.45 4.11
C GLU A 365 -16.27 -1.89 3.60
N LEU A 366 -15.08 -2.42 3.32
CA LEU A 366 -14.93 -3.80 2.86
C LEU A 366 -15.21 -4.80 3.99
N GLU A 367 -14.88 -4.46 5.23
CA GLU A 367 -15.29 -5.21 6.42
C GLU A 367 -16.82 -5.24 6.57
N ARG A 368 -17.49 -4.08 6.53
CA ARG A 368 -18.97 -3.99 6.60
C ARG A 368 -19.67 -4.77 5.50
N GLN A 369 -19.07 -4.82 4.30
CA GLN A 369 -19.57 -5.58 3.17
C GLN A 369 -19.19 -7.08 3.22
N GLY A 370 -18.47 -7.52 4.27
CA GLY A 370 -18.08 -8.92 4.46
C GLY A 370 -16.95 -9.40 3.53
N TRP A 371 -16.27 -8.48 2.85
CA TRP A 371 -15.17 -8.81 1.93
C TRP A 371 -13.82 -9.01 2.63
N ILE A 372 -13.69 -8.50 3.86
CA ILE A 372 -12.50 -8.57 4.69
C ILE A 372 -12.89 -9.02 6.09
N ALA A 373 -12.01 -9.78 6.76
CA ALA A 373 -12.22 -10.27 8.11
C ALA A 373 -12.20 -9.16 9.16
N THR A 374 -13.14 -9.22 10.11
CA THR A 374 -13.07 -8.45 11.36
C THR A 374 -11.97 -9.03 12.23
N ALA A 375 -10.94 -8.24 12.56
CA ALA A 375 -9.86 -8.64 13.45
C ALA A 375 -9.90 -7.84 14.76
N GLU A 376 -9.88 -8.52 15.89
CA GLU A 376 -9.74 -7.90 17.21
C GLU A 376 -8.27 -7.95 17.63
N CYS A 377 -7.70 -6.78 17.94
CA CYS A 377 -6.34 -6.65 18.41
C CYS A 377 -6.32 -6.53 19.93
N HIS A 378 -5.61 -7.45 20.60
CA HIS A 378 -5.45 -7.51 22.04
C HIS A 378 -3.98 -7.32 22.42
N GLU A 379 -3.67 -6.26 23.15
CA GLU A 379 -2.39 -6.09 23.84
C GLU A 379 -2.52 -6.60 25.26
N ILE A 380 -1.88 -7.74 25.54
CA ILE A 380 -1.89 -8.32 26.87
C ILE A 380 -0.56 -8.05 27.55
N ARG A 381 -0.61 -7.31 28.66
CA ARG A 381 0.57 -6.91 29.43
C ARG A 381 0.90 -7.93 30.50
N VAL A 382 2.15 -8.36 30.53
CA VAL A 382 2.73 -9.23 31.56
C VAL A 382 3.78 -8.45 32.35
N ASN A 383 3.90 -8.73 33.65
CA ASN A 383 4.99 -8.15 34.44
C ASN A 383 6.34 -8.78 34.04
N LEU A 384 7.42 -8.02 34.20
CA LEU A 384 8.76 -8.55 34.05
C LEU A 384 9.04 -9.57 35.17
N ALA A 385 9.47 -10.77 34.81
CA ALA A 385 9.83 -11.80 35.77
C ALA A 385 10.88 -11.28 36.78
N GLU A 386 10.73 -11.63 38.06
CA GLU A 386 11.60 -11.13 39.14
C GLU A 386 13.10 -11.38 38.85
N GLU A 387 13.42 -12.55 38.33
CA GLU A 387 14.78 -12.94 37.94
C GLU A 387 15.41 -12.06 36.84
N LEU A 388 14.59 -11.36 36.05
CA LEU A 388 15.03 -10.46 34.98
C LEU A 388 15.07 -8.99 35.39
N GLN A 389 14.53 -8.60 36.55
CA GLN A 389 14.45 -7.20 36.96
C GLN A 389 15.84 -6.54 37.10
N LEU A 390 16.75 -7.18 37.83
CA LEU A 390 18.11 -6.66 38.01
C LEU A 390 18.93 -6.70 36.71
N PRO A 391 18.98 -7.83 35.95
CA PRO A 391 19.62 -7.87 34.63
C PRO A 391 19.10 -6.78 33.69
N TYR A 392 17.78 -6.56 33.67
CA TYR A 392 17.16 -5.53 32.82
C TYR A 392 17.58 -4.13 33.25
N ALA A 393 17.57 -3.82 34.55
CA ALA A 393 17.95 -2.49 35.05
C ALA A 393 19.38 -2.10 34.64
N MET A 394 20.31 -3.06 34.70
CA MET A 394 21.73 -2.88 34.39
C MET A 394 22.08 -2.97 32.89
N ALA A 395 21.16 -3.48 32.07
CA ALA A 395 21.41 -3.69 30.65
C ALA A 395 21.39 -2.39 29.84
N GLU A 396 22.17 -2.40 28.75
CA GLU A 396 22.10 -1.36 27.72
C GLU A 396 20.78 -1.40 26.94
N THR A 397 20.44 -0.29 26.29
CA THR A 397 19.13 -0.10 25.61
C THR A 397 18.72 -1.27 24.70
N ARG A 398 19.65 -1.80 23.90
CA ARG A 398 19.38 -2.91 22.96
C ARG A 398 19.14 -4.23 23.69
N GLU A 399 19.84 -4.45 24.79
CA GLU A 399 19.74 -5.67 25.58
C GLU A 399 18.51 -5.65 26.49
N LYS A 400 18.12 -4.49 27.03
CA LYS A 400 16.85 -4.28 27.71
C LYS A 400 15.68 -4.82 26.89
N TYR A 401 15.58 -4.41 25.62
CA TYR A 401 14.51 -4.89 24.74
C TYR A 401 14.54 -6.43 24.59
N ARG A 402 15.72 -7.03 24.42
CA ARG A 402 15.85 -8.49 24.33
C ARG A 402 15.35 -9.19 25.60
N LEU A 403 15.80 -8.74 26.77
CA LEU A 403 15.41 -9.31 28.07
C LEU A 403 13.90 -9.20 28.30
N ALA A 404 13.30 -8.07 27.96
CA ALA A 404 11.86 -7.88 28.05
C ALA A 404 11.08 -8.76 27.05
N ALA A 405 11.59 -8.90 25.84
CA ALA A 405 10.96 -9.70 24.80
C ALA A 405 11.02 -11.21 25.11
N GLU A 406 12.15 -11.69 25.65
CA GLU A 406 12.37 -13.09 26.07
C GLU A 406 11.84 -13.41 27.48
N ASN A 407 11.04 -12.51 28.08
CA ASN A 407 10.48 -12.68 29.42
C ASN A 407 9.71 -14.02 29.56
N PRO A 408 10.15 -14.95 30.44
CA PRO A 408 9.51 -16.25 30.62
C PRO A 408 8.03 -16.16 31.02
N ALA A 409 7.61 -15.09 31.70
CA ALA A 409 6.21 -14.87 32.07
C ALA A 409 5.27 -14.85 30.85
N LYS A 410 5.78 -14.55 29.65
CA LYS A 410 5.00 -14.60 28.41
C LYS A 410 4.55 -16.02 28.05
N HIS A 411 5.32 -17.05 28.40
CA HIS A 411 5.04 -18.43 28.00
C HIS A 411 3.73 -18.93 28.60
N ALA A 412 3.50 -18.67 29.90
CA ALA A 412 2.26 -19.05 30.57
C ALA A 412 1.02 -18.48 29.87
N LEU A 413 1.11 -17.23 29.41
CA LEU A 413 0.04 -16.59 28.66
C LEU A 413 -0.15 -17.20 27.26
N VAL A 414 0.94 -17.51 26.55
CA VAL A 414 0.85 -18.21 25.25
C VAL A 414 0.13 -19.55 25.41
N HIS A 415 0.48 -20.35 26.42
CA HIS A 415 -0.20 -21.61 26.71
C HIS A 415 -1.69 -21.40 26.94
N HIS A 416 -2.05 -20.43 27.78
CA HIS A 416 -3.45 -20.11 28.06
C HIS A 416 -4.23 -19.73 26.80
N LEU A 417 -3.67 -18.86 25.95
CA LEU A 417 -4.31 -18.45 24.69
C LEU A 417 -4.44 -19.63 23.72
N VAL A 418 -3.41 -20.49 23.63
CA VAL A 418 -3.47 -21.71 22.80
C VAL A 418 -4.55 -22.67 23.31
N GLU A 419 -4.73 -22.77 24.63
CA GLU A 419 -5.79 -23.57 25.24
C GLU A 419 -7.20 -22.98 24.98
N GLN A 420 -7.36 -21.67 25.04
CA GLN A 420 -8.61 -21.00 24.69
C GLN A 420 -8.98 -21.22 23.21
N HIS A 421 -7.97 -21.30 22.34
CA HIS A 421 -8.12 -21.40 20.89
C HIS A 421 -7.81 -22.79 20.32
N GLN A 422 -7.98 -23.88 21.09
CA GLN A 422 -7.60 -25.25 20.69
C GLN A 422 -8.18 -25.73 19.35
N GLN A 423 -9.35 -25.19 18.96
CA GLN A 423 -10.00 -25.56 17.71
C GLN A 423 -9.51 -24.75 16.51
N ASP A 424 -8.93 -23.58 16.76
CA ASP A 424 -8.49 -22.62 15.75
C ASP A 424 -7.10 -22.96 15.19
N GLN A 425 -6.80 -22.40 14.01
CA GLN A 425 -5.44 -22.38 13.46
C GLN A 425 -4.67 -21.21 14.08
N ILE A 426 -3.65 -21.52 14.90
CA ILE A 426 -2.88 -20.57 15.70
C ILE A 426 -1.46 -20.42 15.12
N LEU A 427 -1.11 -19.18 14.80
CA LEU A 427 0.22 -18.79 14.34
C LEU A 427 0.96 -18.04 15.46
N ILE A 428 2.07 -18.59 15.97
CA ILE A 428 2.91 -17.94 16.98
C ILE A 428 4.12 -17.29 16.31
N ILE A 429 4.31 -15.99 16.52
CA ILE A 429 5.31 -15.17 15.83
C ILE A 429 6.29 -14.57 16.84
N GLY A 430 7.59 -14.74 16.60
CA GLY A 430 8.64 -14.21 17.46
C GLY A 430 9.88 -13.73 16.71
N GLN A 431 10.70 -12.90 17.35
CA GLN A 431 11.99 -12.47 16.80
C GLN A 431 13.14 -13.36 17.27
N TYR A 432 13.11 -13.79 18.53
CA TYR A 432 14.23 -14.47 19.17
C TYR A 432 14.12 -15.99 19.03
N LEU A 433 15.12 -16.61 18.42
CA LEU A 433 15.08 -18.03 18.07
C LEU A 433 15.04 -18.95 19.30
N GLU A 434 15.75 -18.62 20.38
CA GLU A 434 15.77 -19.45 21.59
C GLU A 434 14.41 -19.46 22.28
N GLN A 435 13.77 -18.28 22.43
CA GLN A 435 12.38 -18.19 22.88
C GLN A 435 11.43 -19.02 22.01
N LEU A 436 11.55 -18.92 20.68
CA LEU A 436 10.67 -19.66 19.78
C LEU A 436 10.90 -21.17 19.80
N LYS A 437 12.13 -21.64 20.01
CA LYS A 437 12.44 -23.06 20.18
C LYS A 437 11.81 -23.60 21.46
N ALA A 438 11.91 -22.87 22.56
CA ALA A 438 11.28 -23.24 23.82
C ALA A 438 9.76 -23.36 23.66
N LEU A 439 9.09 -22.33 23.11
CA LEU A 439 7.66 -22.36 22.83
C LEU A 439 7.27 -23.49 21.86
N ALA A 440 8.04 -23.73 20.79
CA ALA A 440 7.76 -24.81 19.84
C ALA A 440 7.84 -26.19 20.50
N GLN A 441 8.80 -26.41 21.40
CA GLN A 441 8.95 -27.64 22.15
C GLN A 441 7.81 -27.82 23.16
N GLU A 442 7.51 -26.78 23.94
CA GLU A 442 6.44 -26.79 24.94
C GLU A 442 5.06 -27.03 24.30
N LEU A 443 4.78 -26.37 23.17
CA LEU A 443 3.49 -26.46 22.46
C LEU A 443 3.41 -27.66 21.49
N GLN A 444 4.49 -28.42 21.36
CA GLN A 444 4.66 -29.51 20.38
C GLN A 444 4.30 -29.07 18.96
N ALA A 445 4.78 -27.89 18.56
CA ALA A 445 4.45 -27.25 17.28
C ALA A 445 5.68 -27.16 16.37
N PRO A 446 5.53 -27.28 15.04
CA PRO A 446 6.64 -27.07 14.11
C PRO A 446 7.17 -25.63 14.17
N LEU A 447 8.50 -25.49 14.04
CA LEU A 447 9.20 -24.20 14.01
C LEU A 447 9.76 -23.89 12.62
N LEU A 448 9.38 -22.74 12.07
CA LEU A 448 9.94 -22.18 10.85
C LEU A 448 10.96 -21.09 11.16
N THR A 449 12.15 -21.24 10.60
CA THR A 449 13.24 -20.26 10.74
C THR A 449 13.79 -19.85 9.38
N GLY A 450 14.67 -18.84 9.35
CA GLY A 450 15.36 -18.44 8.11
C GLY A 450 16.24 -19.54 7.49
N ARG A 451 16.58 -20.59 8.25
CA ARG A 451 17.35 -21.75 7.76
C ARG A 451 16.46 -22.86 7.18
N THR A 452 15.13 -22.78 7.36
CA THR A 452 14.21 -23.76 6.79
C THR A 452 14.20 -23.63 5.27
N SER A 453 14.36 -24.76 4.56
CA SER A 453 14.36 -24.79 3.09
C SER A 453 13.00 -24.39 2.53
N ASN A 454 12.97 -23.85 1.30
CA ASN A 454 11.71 -23.44 0.66
C ASN A 454 10.73 -24.61 0.53
N ALA A 455 11.20 -25.80 0.12
CA ALA A 455 10.37 -26.99 0.00
C ALA A 455 9.74 -27.42 1.35
N GLN A 456 10.52 -27.36 2.44
CA GLN A 456 9.99 -27.69 3.77
C GLN A 456 9.00 -26.63 4.27
N ARG A 457 9.27 -25.35 3.97
CA ARG A 457 8.37 -24.23 4.30
C ARG A 457 7.01 -24.40 3.61
N GLU A 458 7.00 -24.62 2.30
CA GLU A 458 5.78 -24.86 1.51
C GLU A 458 4.98 -26.04 2.06
N LYS A 459 5.65 -27.16 2.38
CA LYS A 459 5.01 -28.33 2.98
C LYS A 459 4.31 -28.01 4.31
N LEU A 460 4.99 -27.29 5.21
CA LEU A 460 4.42 -26.96 6.52
C LEU A 460 3.27 -25.96 6.40
N TYR A 461 3.36 -24.99 5.49
CA TYR A 461 2.26 -24.07 5.20
C TYR A 461 1.05 -24.78 4.64
N GLU A 462 1.23 -25.74 3.72
CA GLU A 462 0.14 -26.52 3.18
C GLU A 462 -0.54 -27.38 4.25
N GLN A 463 0.25 -28.06 5.10
CA GLN A 463 -0.28 -28.81 6.24
C GLN A 463 -1.05 -27.92 7.22
N PHE A 464 -0.60 -26.68 7.42
CA PHE A 464 -1.30 -25.72 8.26
C PHE A 464 -2.62 -25.28 7.63
N ARG A 465 -2.63 -24.89 6.34
CA ARG A 465 -3.86 -24.49 5.60
C ARG A 465 -4.92 -25.58 5.61
N GLN A 466 -4.51 -26.83 5.42
CA GLN A 466 -5.40 -27.99 5.44
C GLN A 466 -5.87 -28.38 6.85
N GLY A 467 -5.36 -27.72 7.89
CA GLY A 467 -5.69 -28.01 9.30
C GLY A 467 -5.06 -29.30 9.84
N THR A 468 -4.14 -29.92 9.10
CA THR A 468 -3.39 -31.10 9.57
C THR A 468 -2.53 -30.75 10.79
N ILE A 469 -1.93 -29.55 10.76
CA ILE A 469 -1.32 -28.93 11.95
C ILE A 469 -2.13 -27.69 12.29
N LYS A 470 -2.53 -27.55 13.56
CA LYS A 470 -3.28 -26.39 14.06
C LYS A 470 -2.39 -25.28 14.62
N ARG A 471 -1.11 -25.58 14.87
CA ARG A 471 -0.17 -24.70 15.57
C ARG A 471 1.11 -24.60 14.77
N LEU A 472 1.59 -23.38 14.53
CA LEU A 472 2.82 -23.14 13.79
C LEU A 472 3.59 -21.99 14.44
N VAL A 473 4.88 -22.22 14.72
CA VAL A 473 5.78 -21.20 15.29
C VAL A 473 6.67 -20.66 14.18
N VAL A 474 6.76 -19.34 14.04
CA VAL A 474 7.47 -18.68 12.93
C VAL A 474 8.38 -17.57 13.45
N SER A 475 9.64 -17.58 13.01
CA SER A 475 10.58 -16.50 13.31
C SER A 475 10.43 -15.30 12.37
N LYS A 476 10.74 -14.09 12.85
CA LYS A 476 10.70 -12.84 12.05
C LYS A 476 11.39 -12.95 10.70
N VAL A 477 12.49 -13.70 10.60
CA VAL A 477 13.24 -13.90 9.35
C VAL A 477 12.52 -14.85 8.39
N ALA A 478 11.82 -15.88 8.90
CA ALA A 478 10.93 -16.71 8.10
C ALA A 478 9.63 -15.95 7.72
N ASN A 479 9.25 -14.98 8.54
CA ASN A 479 8.06 -14.13 8.41
C ASN A 479 8.15 -13.08 7.27
N PHE A 480 9.30 -12.95 6.59
CA PHE A 480 9.45 -12.07 5.42
C PHE A 480 8.90 -12.69 4.12
N ALA A 481 8.63 -14.00 4.10
CA ALA A 481 7.92 -14.63 2.99
C ALA A 481 6.43 -14.24 3.08
N ILE A 482 5.97 -13.56 2.04
CA ILE A 482 4.70 -12.83 1.89
C ILE A 482 3.41 -13.68 2.02
N ASP A 483 3.56 -14.99 2.20
CA ASP A 483 2.47 -15.97 2.17
C ASP A 483 2.47 -16.77 3.49
N LEU A 484 2.04 -16.10 4.56
CA LEU A 484 1.70 -16.79 5.80
C LEU A 484 0.35 -17.48 5.58
N PRO A 485 0.19 -18.72 6.01
CA PRO A 485 -1.05 -19.44 5.79
C PRO A 485 -2.18 -18.75 6.57
N ASP A 486 -3.39 -18.82 6.01
CA ASP A 486 -4.59 -18.28 6.66
C ASP A 486 -4.70 -18.86 8.09
N ALA A 487 -4.80 -17.98 9.08
CA ALA A 487 -4.94 -18.33 10.49
C ALA A 487 -6.12 -17.57 11.09
N ASN A 488 -6.76 -18.17 12.09
CA ASN A 488 -7.82 -17.49 12.84
C ASN A 488 -7.26 -16.70 14.01
N VAL A 489 -6.10 -17.12 14.52
CA VAL A 489 -5.45 -16.53 15.70
C VAL A 489 -3.96 -16.34 15.42
N ALA A 490 -3.47 -15.14 15.65
CA ALA A 490 -2.05 -14.82 15.59
C ALA A 490 -1.57 -14.29 16.95
N ILE A 491 -0.52 -14.91 17.50
CA ILE A 491 0.07 -14.56 18.81
C ILE A 491 1.49 -14.07 18.57
N GLN A 492 1.74 -12.79 18.80
CA GLN A 492 3.07 -12.20 18.73
C GLN A 492 3.70 -12.14 20.12
N VAL A 493 4.75 -12.93 20.32
CA VAL A 493 5.46 -13.05 21.61
C VAL A 493 6.66 -12.11 21.72
N SER A 494 7.30 -11.83 20.60
CA SER A 494 8.40 -10.87 20.51
C SER A 494 8.53 -10.30 19.10
N GLY A 495 8.79 -9.00 18.96
CA GLY A 495 8.95 -8.40 17.65
C GLY A 495 9.39 -6.95 17.71
N THR A 496 10.59 -6.67 17.20
CA THR A 496 11.02 -5.29 16.97
C THR A 496 10.10 -4.69 15.92
N PHE A 497 9.58 -3.50 16.20
CA PHE A 497 8.95 -2.69 15.16
C PHE A 497 9.91 -2.53 13.99
N GLY A 498 9.57 -3.19 12.89
CA GLY A 498 9.96 -2.70 11.57
C GLY A 498 9.01 -1.58 11.17
N SER A 499 8.80 -1.43 9.85
CA SER A 499 7.83 -0.50 9.32
C SER A 499 6.44 -0.72 9.91
N ARG A 500 5.84 0.33 10.51
CA ARG A 500 4.50 0.29 11.14
C ARG A 500 3.44 -0.27 10.18
N GLN A 501 3.62 0.01 8.89
CA GLN A 501 2.70 -0.33 7.81
C GLN A 501 2.77 -1.80 7.39
N GLU A 502 3.98 -2.38 7.35
CA GLU A 502 4.14 -3.79 6.98
C GLU A 502 3.40 -4.71 7.95
N GLU A 503 3.34 -4.37 9.24
CA GLU A 503 2.73 -5.22 10.27
C GLU A 503 1.20 -5.27 10.15
N ALA A 504 0.50 -4.13 9.98
CA ALA A 504 -0.95 -4.15 9.76
C ALA A 504 -1.33 -4.80 8.42
N GLN A 505 -0.51 -4.61 7.39
CA GLN A 505 -0.73 -5.29 6.11
C GLN A 505 -0.54 -6.80 6.23
N ARG A 506 0.46 -7.26 6.99
CA ARG A 506 0.66 -8.68 7.29
C ARG A 506 -0.50 -9.24 8.10
N LEU A 507 -0.96 -8.51 9.11
CA LEU A 507 -2.08 -8.91 9.96
C LEU A 507 -3.35 -9.14 9.15
N GLY A 508 -3.69 -8.24 8.23
CA GLY A 508 -4.81 -8.43 7.30
C GLY A 508 -4.64 -9.55 6.26
N ARG A 509 -3.42 -10.06 6.05
CA ARG A 509 -3.15 -11.23 5.19
C ARG A 509 -3.23 -12.55 5.97
N ILE A 510 -2.75 -12.56 7.22
CA ILE A 510 -2.74 -13.73 8.10
C ILE A 510 -4.16 -14.06 8.55
N LEU A 511 -4.91 -13.04 8.96
CA LEU A 511 -6.16 -13.25 9.67
C LEU A 511 -7.33 -13.48 8.70
N ARG A 512 -8.04 -14.60 8.92
CA ARG A 512 -9.32 -14.91 8.28
C ARG A 512 -10.40 -15.13 9.32
N PRO A 513 -11.67 -14.84 8.98
CA PRO A 513 -12.77 -15.18 9.86
C PRO A 513 -12.76 -16.68 10.11
N LYS A 514 -13.26 -17.09 11.27
CA LYS A 514 -13.45 -18.50 11.57
C LYS A 514 -14.48 -19.10 10.62
N GLY A 515 -14.44 -20.43 10.43
CA GLY A 515 -15.40 -21.14 9.58
C GLY A 515 -16.86 -21.01 10.03
N ASP A 516 -17.10 -20.60 11.29
CA ASP A 516 -18.39 -20.29 11.88
C ASP A 516 -18.80 -18.80 11.74
N GLY A 517 -17.96 -17.98 11.11
CA GLY A 517 -18.18 -16.54 10.95
C GLY A 517 -17.68 -15.68 12.11
N GLY A 518 -17.02 -16.26 13.13
CA GLY A 518 -16.43 -15.51 14.25
C GLY A 518 -15.25 -14.62 13.85
N PRO A 519 -14.92 -13.59 14.66
CA PRO A 519 -13.82 -12.68 14.38
C PRO A 519 -12.46 -13.40 14.48
N ALA A 520 -11.47 -12.82 13.80
CA ALA A 520 -10.08 -13.24 13.90
C ALA A 520 -9.39 -12.51 15.07
N TYR A 521 -8.43 -13.15 15.73
CA TYR A 521 -7.78 -12.58 16.92
C TYR A 521 -6.30 -12.33 16.68
N PHE A 522 -5.84 -11.14 17.05
CA PHE A 522 -4.43 -10.79 17.10
C PHE A 522 -3.99 -10.43 18.52
N TYR A 523 -3.20 -11.30 19.13
CA TYR A 523 -2.64 -11.09 20.46
C TYR A 523 -1.21 -10.58 20.35
N THR A 524 -0.93 -9.45 20.99
CA THR A 524 0.44 -9.00 21.28
C THR A 524 0.70 -9.19 22.77
N ILE A 525 1.74 -9.94 23.12
CA ILE A 525 2.16 -10.08 24.51
C ILE A 525 3.31 -9.12 24.80
N VAL A 526 3.07 -8.16 25.70
CA VAL A 526 3.99 -7.06 26.01
C VAL A 526 4.47 -7.15 27.45
N THR A 527 5.78 -7.01 27.67
CA THR A 527 6.30 -6.88 29.03
C THR A 527 6.13 -5.44 29.54
N ARG A 528 5.35 -5.26 30.61
CA ARG A 528 5.03 -3.97 31.23
C ARG A 528 6.28 -3.27 31.78
N ASP A 529 6.29 -1.94 31.74
CA ASP A 529 7.33 -1.07 32.28
C ASP A 529 8.72 -1.33 31.66
N THR A 530 8.73 -1.79 30.41
CA THR A 530 9.96 -2.06 29.65
C THR A 530 9.94 -1.41 28.29
N ARG A 531 11.09 -1.45 27.60
CA ARG A 531 11.23 -1.02 26.20
C ARG A 531 10.26 -1.73 25.27
N ASP A 532 9.84 -2.95 25.61
CA ASP A 532 8.84 -3.70 24.84
C ASP A 532 7.50 -2.92 24.77
N GLN A 533 7.10 -2.27 25.86
CA GLN A 533 5.92 -1.41 25.93
C GLN A 533 6.07 -0.12 25.12
N ASP A 534 7.26 0.50 25.11
CA ASP A 534 7.53 1.68 24.25
C ASP A 534 7.29 1.36 22.77
N PHE A 535 7.74 0.17 22.35
CA PHE A 535 7.53 -0.30 20.98
C PHE A 535 6.06 -0.61 20.71
N SER A 536 5.34 -1.22 21.66
CA SER A 536 3.90 -1.50 21.52
C SER A 536 3.05 -0.22 21.42
N ALA A 537 3.39 0.86 22.12
CA ALA A 537 2.67 2.13 22.01
C ALA A 537 2.62 2.68 20.57
N ASN A 538 3.70 2.49 19.81
CA ASN A 538 3.73 2.86 18.39
C ASN A 538 2.81 1.97 17.53
N ARG A 539 2.65 0.69 17.89
CA ARG A 539 1.69 -0.24 17.28
C ARG A 539 0.27 0.21 17.47
N GLN A 540 -0.05 0.47 18.73
CA GLN A 540 -1.39 0.85 19.16
C GLN A 540 -1.86 2.05 18.36
N LEU A 541 -1.03 3.10 18.29
CA LEU A 541 -1.35 4.31 17.53
C LEU A 541 -1.65 3.96 16.05
N PHE A 542 -0.82 3.14 15.42
CA PHE A 542 -1.00 2.82 14.01
C PHE A 542 -2.23 1.94 13.74
N LEU A 543 -2.44 0.87 14.51
CA LEU A 543 -3.59 -0.01 14.31
C LEU A 543 -4.91 0.74 14.59
N THR A 544 -4.95 1.60 15.60
CA THR A 544 -6.11 2.45 15.88
C THR A 544 -6.33 3.51 14.80
N GLU A 545 -5.27 4.11 14.23
CA GLU A 545 -5.37 5.02 13.08
C GLU A 545 -5.93 4.35 11.81
N GLN A 546 -5.67 3.05 11.63
CA GLN A 546 -6.25 2.23 10.56
C GLN A 546 -7.68 1.73 10.88
N GLY A 547 -8.16 1.96 12.10
CA GLY A 547 -9.52 1.62 12.53
C GLY A 547 -9.72 0.22 13.09
N TYR A 548 -8.64 -0.50 13.44
CA TYR A 548 -8.73 -1.78 14.16
C TYR A 548 -9.23 -1.57 15.59
N ARG A 549 -10.11 -2.48 16.06
CA ARG A 549 -10.49 -2.53 17.48
C ARG A 549 -9.28 -2.97 18.30
N TYR A 550 -8.83 -2.12 19.22
CA TYR A 550 -7.64 -2.36 20.04
C TYR A 550 -8.00 -2.37 21.53
N LEU A 551 -7.77 -3.50 22.19
CA LEU A 551 -8.02 -3.72 23.61
C LEU A 551 -6.69 -3.89 24.33
N ILE A 552 -6.54 -3.25 25.50
CA ILE A 552 -5.38 -3.43 26.37
C ILE A 552 -5.87 -4.13 27.63
N GLU A 553 -5.26 -5.27 27.93
CA GLU A 553 -5.64 -6.15 29.02
C GLU A 553 -4.41 -6.56 29.83
N ASP A 554 -4.64 -6.94 31.08
CA ASP A 554 -3.59 -7.42 31.96
C ASP A 554 -3.65 -8.94 32.07
N ALA A 555 -2.50 -9.60 31.96
CA ALA A 555 -2.44 -11.07 31.98
C ALA A 555 -3.05 -11.67 33.26
N GLU A 556 -2.94 -10.97 34.39
CA GLU A 556 -3.52 -11.35 35.67
C GLU A 556 -5.05 -11.48 35.61
N SER A 557 -5.71 -10.63 34.82
CA SER A 557 -7.17 -10.67 34.65
C SER A 557 -7.65 -11.81 33.75
N ILE A 558 -6.76 -12.32 32.89
CA ILE A 558 -7.05 -13.38 31.91
C ILE A 558 -6.73 -14.77 32.49
N ILE A 559 -5.65 -14.87 33.26
CA ILE A 559 -5.16 -16.15 33.82
C ILE A 559 -5.87 -16.49 35.15
N ALA A 560 -6.51 -15.52 35.83
CA ALA A 560 -7.26 -15.80 37.05
C ALA A 560 -8.44 -16.75 36.80
N PRO A 561 -8.67 -17.78 37.65
CA PRO A 561 -9.86 -18.62 37.54
C PRO A 561 -11.12 -17.75 37.73
N PRO A 562 -12.24 -18.06 37.05
CA PRO A 562 -13.48 -17.32 37.24
C PRO A 562 -13.82 -17.31 38.74
N ALA A 563 -14.10 -16.12 39.27
CA ALA A 563 -14.51 -15.96 40.65
C ALA A 563 -15.66 -16.93 40.92
N ARG A 564 -15.47 -17.86 41.87
CA ARG A 564 -16.51 -18.78 42.31
C ARG A 564 -17.70 -17.94 42.75
N SER A 565 -18.78 -17.97 41.97
CA SER A 565 -20.10 -17.50 42.40
C SER A 565 -20.85 -18.62 43.08
#